data_AF-A0A2N8TAQ5-F1
#
_entry.id   AF-A0A2N8TAQ5-F1
#
_cell.length_a   1.000
_cell.length_b   1.000
_cell.length_c   1.000
_cell.angle_alpha   90.00
_cell.angle_beta   90.00
_cell.angle_gamma   90.00
#
_symmetry.space_group_name_H-M   'P 1'
#
loop_
_entity.id
_entity.type
_entity.pdbx_description
1 polymer ?
#
loop_
_entity_poly.entity_id
_entity_poly.type
_entity_poly.pdbx_seq_one_letter_code
_entity_poly.pdbx_strand_id
1 'polypeptide(L)' 'MQCPKCRAPMHTYNRNGVQIEQCSGCRGIFLDYGELESLTRLEAQWSQLSLINISEPTRLA' A
#
# COMPACT_ATOMS: atom_id res chain seq x y z
N MET A 1 15.95 11.02 5.31
CA MET A 1 16.59 9.85 4.65
C MET A 1 16.94 10.21 3.21
N GLN A 2 18.03 9.68 2.63
CA GLN A 2 18.41 9.93 1.23
C GLN A 2 18.05 8.71 0.38
N CYS A 3 17.48 8.94 -0.81
CA CYS A 3 17.12 7.84 -1.70
C CYS A 3 18.37 7.06 -2.17
N PRO A 4 18.43 5.73 -2.01
CA PRO A 4 19.58 4.93 -2.43
C PRO A 4 19.79 4.93 -3.95
N LYS A 5 18.74 5.24 -4.73
CA LYS A 5 18.79 5.26 -6.20
C LYS A 5 19.32 6.57 -6.78
N CYS A 6 18.93 7.71 -6.21
CA CYS A 6 19.21 9.02 -6.81
C CYS A 6 19.74 10.08 -5.81
N ARG A 7 19.90 9.72 -4.53
CA ARG A 7 20.36 10.57 -3.42
C ARG A 7 19.50 11.80 -3.13
N ALA A 8 18.38 11.98 -3.83
CA ALA A 8 17.41 13.04 -3.54
C ALA A 8 16.75 12.82 -2.16
N PRO A 9 16.26 13.90 -1.52
CA PRO A 9 15.59 13.80 -0.23
C PRO A 9 14.29 12.99 -0.34
N MET A 10 13.95 12.34 0.76
CA MET A 10 12.73 11.55 0.89
C MET A 10 11.72 12.28 1.79
N HIS A 11 10.45 12.18 1.43
CA HIS A 11 9.32 12.70 2.17
C HIS A 11 8.54 11.56 2.79
N THR A 12 8.29 11.65 4.08
CA THR A 12 7.48 10.67 4.82
C THR A 12 6.03 11.08 4.77
N TYR A 13 5.17 10.17 4.34
CA TYR A 13 3.72 10.31 4.33
C TYR A 13 3.11 9.25 5.23
N ASN A 14 2.07 9.60 5.98
CA ASN A 14 1.28 8.62 6.72
C ASN A 14 -0.03 8.38 5.95
N ARG A 15 -0.29 7.14 5.55
CA ARG A 15 -1.55 6.74 4.91
C ARG A 15 -2.11 5.54 5.65
N ASN A 16 -3.30 5.70 6.24
CA ASN A 16 -4.02 4.63 6.93
C ASN A 16 -3.18 3.92 8.02
N GLY A 17 -2.29 4.66 8.69
CA GLY A 17 -1.40 4.10 9.72
C GLY A 17 -0.09 3.51 9.18
N VAL A 18 0.10 3.46 7.86
CA VAL A 18 1.34 3.02 7.22
C VAL A 18 2.19 4.25 6.94
N GLN A 19 3.42 4.28 7.45
CA GLN A 19 4.41 5.26 7.02
C GLN A 19 4.94 4.85 5.65
N ILE A 20 5.10 5.84 4.78
CA ILE A 20 5.54 5.64 3.40
C ILE A 20 6.58 6.70 3.12
N GLU A 21 7.80 6.29 2.82
CA GLU A 21 8.84 7.22 2.40
C GLU A 21 8.91 7.29 0.88
N GLN A 22 8.57 8.44 0.31
CA GLN A 22 8.65 8.68 -1.13
C GLN A 22 9.78 9.63 -1.46
N CYS A 23 10.62 9.24 -2.42
CA CYS A 23 11.67 10.09 -2.96
C CYS A 23 11.12 11.22 -3.83
N SER A 24 11.57 12.46 -3.62
CA SER A 24 11.17 13.63 -4.42
C SER A 24 11.75 13.64 -5.83
N GLY A 25 12.86 12.94 -6.08
CA GLY A 25 13.53 12.90 -7.38
C GLY A 25 12.99 11.79 -8.30
N CYS A 26 13.20 10.54 -7.90
CA CYS A 26 12.84 9.39 -8.74
C CYS A 26 11.43 8.84 -8.49
N ARG A 27 10.69 9.40 -7.51
CA ARG A 27 9.37 8.91 -7.04
C ARG A 27 9.38 7.48 -6.50
N GLY A 28 10.55 6.92 -6.18
CA GLY A 28 10.70 5.62 -5.55
C GLY A 28 10.11 5.62 -4.15
N ILE A 29 9.43 4.52 -3.80
CA ILE A 29 8.89 4.27 -2.46
C ILE A 29 9.89 3.39 -1.71
N PHE A 30 10.19 3.73 -0.47
CA PHE A 30 10.96 2.91 0.46
C PHE A 30 10.04 2.52 1.61
N LEU A 31 10.04 1.23 1.92
CA LEU A 31 9.22 0.61 2.95
C LEU A 31 10.13 -0.24 3.81
N ASP A 32 9.97 -0.15 5.12
CA ASP A 32 10.60 -1.08 6.05
C ASP A 32 9.89 -2.44 6.01
N TYR A 33 10.57 -3.50 6.46
CA TYR A 33 10.06 -4.88 6.38
C TYR A 33 8.65 -5.05 6.99
N GLY A 34 8.34 -4.36 8.09
CA GLY A 34 7.02 -4.41 8.73
C GLY A 34 5.91 -3.63 7.99
N GLU A 35 6.27 -2.64 7.17
CA GLU A 35 5.30 -1.87 6.38
C GLU A 35 4.86 -2.66 5.15
N LEU A 36 5.79 -3.37 4.52
CA LEU A 36 5.49 -4.25 3.38
C LEU A 36 4.55 -5.41 3.77
N GLU A 37 4.74 -5.99 4.96
CA GLU A 37 3.84 -7.03 5.47
C GLU A 37 2.43 -6.47 5.70
N SER A 38 2.33 -5.26 6.25
CA SER A 38 1.06 -4.57 6.48
C SER A 38 0.32 -4.29 5.16
N LEU A 39 1.04 -3.82 4.13
CA LEU A 39 0.46 -3.61 2.79
C LEU A 39 0.00 -4.92 2.15
N THR A 40 0.81 -5.97 2.22
CA THR A 40 0.46 -7.31 1.67
C THR A 40 -0.77 -7.88 2.35
N ARG A 41 -0.91 -7.70 3.67
CA ARG A 41 -2.07 -8.15 4.44
C ARG A 41 -3.34 -7.39 4.05
N LEU A 42 -3.24 -6.08 3.85
CA LEU A 42 -4.35 -5.25 3.36
C LEU A 42 -4.76 -5.66 1.94
N GLU A 43 -3.80 -5.91 1.05
CA GLU A 43 -4.07 -6.40 -0.31
C GLU A 43 -4.77 -7.76 -0.31
N ALA A 44 -4.33 -8.69 0.53
CA ALA A 44 -4.95 -10.01 0.69
C ALA A 44 -6.40 -9.90 1.20
N GLN A 45 -6.66 -9.02 2.19
CA GLN A 45 -8.02 -8.77 2.69
C GLN A 45 -8.94 -8.13 1.63
N TRP A 46 -8.45 -7.16 0.85
CA TRP A 46 -9.22 -6.55 -0.23
C TRP A 46 -9.49 -7.52 -1.38
N SER A 47 -8.52 -8.36 -1.74
CA SER A 47 -8.69 -9.43 -2.74
C SER A 47 -9.69 -10.49 -2.27
N GLN A 48 -9.83 -10.70 -0.97
CA GLN A 48 -10.80 -11.64 -0.43
C GLN A 48 -12.21 -11.04 -0.36
N LEU A 49 -12.34 -9.74 -0.07
CA LEU A 49 -13.64 -9.03 -0.10
C LEU A 49 -14.23 -8.91 -1.51
N SER A 50 -13.39 -8.82 -2.55
CA SER A 50 -13.87 -8.79 -3.94
C SER A 50 -14.42 -10.14 -4.42
N LEU A 51 -14.10 -11.26 -3.77
CA LEU A 51 -14.65 -12.59 -4.07
C LEU A 51 -15.99 -12.87 -3.37
N ILE A 52 -16.29 -12.20 -2.26
CA ILE A 52 -17.55 -12.40 -1.52
C ILE A 52 -18.70 -11.61 -2.19
N ASN A 53 -18.39 -10.47 -2.81
CA ASN A 53 -19.38 -9.59 -3.46
C ASN A 53 -19.79 -9.99 -4.89
N ILE A 54 -19.27 -11.09 -5.45
CA ILE A 54 -19.71 -11.62 -6.76
C ILE A 54 -20.67 -12.82 -6.63
N SER A 55 -20.98 -13.27 -5.41
CA SER A 55 -21.88 -14.40 -5.17
C SER A 55 -23.22 -14.05 -4.52
N GLU A 56 -23.62 -12.77 -4.51
CA GLU A 56 -25.01 -12.42 -4.17
C GLU A 56 -25.81 -12.32 -5.48
N PRO A 57 -26.47 -13.39 -5.94
CA PRO A 57 -27.51 -13.24 -6.93
C PRO A 57 -28.59 -12.39 -6.27
N THR A 58 -28.75 -11.17 -6.77
CA THR A 58 -29.91 -10.30 -6.56
C THR A 58 -31.14 -11.09 -6.12
N ARG A 59 -31.49 -10.98 -4.84
CA ARG A 59 -32.85 -11.19 -4.35
C ARG A 59 -33.74 -10.12 -4.99
N LEU A 60 -34.21 -10.41 -6.21
CA LEU A 60 -35.37 -9.80 -6.85
C LEU A 60 -36.15 -11.03 -7.34
N ALA A 61 -37.14 -11.46 -6.55
CA ALA A 61 -38.55 -11.13 -6.76
C ALA A 61 -39.13 -11.93 -7.93
#